data_AF-A0A7C9AZV7-F1
#
_entry.id   AF-A0A7C9AZV7-F1
#
_cell.length_a   1.000
_cell.length_b   1.000
_cell.length_c   1.000
_cell.angle_alpha   90.00
_cell.angle_beta   90.00
_cell.angle_gamma   90.00
#
_symmetry.space_group_name_H-M   'P 1'
#
loop_
_entity.id
_entity.type
_entity.pdbx_description
1 polymer ?
#
loop_
_entity_poly.entity_id
_entity_poly.type
_entity_poly.pdbx_seq_one_letter_code
_entity_poly.pdbx_strand_id
1 'polypeptide(L)'
;EIFKAEDEERKKASEAKNNLENYVHFMSGLLAGCGKKLDLSNKWKLADAIEKTSRWLEWNYLLAEATKFEEKMQELKNICEPIVARMYQQPNDDGGEAIGSCPKIEIIE
;
A
#
# COMPACT_ATOMS: atom_id res chain seq x y z
N GLU A 1 34.58 7.09 -8.44
CA GLU A 1 33.65 5.95 -8.20
C GLU A 1 32.51 6.27 -7.23
N ILE A 2 32.66 7.27 -6.35
CA ILE A 2 31.62 7.69 -5.38
C ILE A 2 30.35 8.23 -6.05
N PHE A 3 30.48 8.95 -7.18
CA PHE A 3 29.35 9.47 -7.95
C PHE A 3 28.43 8.39 -8.56
N LYS A 4 28.91 7.15 -8.78
CA LYS A 4 28.06 6.09 -9.33
C LYS A 4 27.15 5.45 -8.28
N ALA A 5 27.70 5.19 -7.09
CA ALA A 5 26.95 4.57 -6.01
C ALA A 5 25.85 5.49 -5.46
N GLU A 6 26.14 6.79 -5.30
CA GLU A 6 25.18 7.76 -4.80
C GLU A 6 24.01 8.00 -5.79
N ASP A 7 24.28 7.91 -7.10
CA ASP A 7 23.26 8.03 -8.15
C ASP A 7 22.37 6.79 -8.22
N GLU A 8 22.94 5.59 -8.07
CA GLU A 8 22.18 4.34 -7.98
C GLU A 8 21.27 4.29 -6.76
N GLU A 9 21.72 4.79 -5.61
CA GLU A 9 20.94 4.79 -4.38
C GLU A 9 19.74 5.76 -4.49
N ARG A 10 19.96 6.95 -5.05
CA ARG A 10 18.88 7.90 -5.36
C ARG A 10 17.86 7.32 -6.34
N LYS A 11 18.33 6.58 -7.36
CA LYS A 11 17.43 5.94 -8.31
C LYS A 11 16.56 4.89 -7.63
N LYS A 12 17.17 4.00 -6.84
CA LYS A 12 16.45 2.98 -6.05
C LYS A 12 15.46 3.62 -5.07
N ALA A 13 15.85 4.71 -4.41
CA ALA A 13 14.98 5.42 -3.49
C ALA A 13 13.76 6.03 -4.20
N SER A 14 13.96 6.60 -5.38
CA SER A 14 12.87 7.10 -6.22
C SER A 14 11.90 5.97 -6.63
N GLU A 15 12.43 4.81 -7.05
CA GLU A 15 11.62 3.64 -7.40
C GLU A 15 10.85 3.09 -6.19
N ALA A 16 11.51 2.92 -5.04
CA ALA A 16 10.90 2.43 -3.80
C ALA A 16 9.82 3.40 -3.29
N LYS A 17 10.08 4.71 -3.36
CA LYS A 17 9.09 5.74 -3.02
C LYS A 17 7.88 5.67 -3.93
N ASN A 18 8.08 5.61 -5.25
CA ASN A 18 6.97 5.51 -6.21
C ASN A 18 6.14 4.24 -5.95
N ASN A 19 6.78 3.10 -5.62
CA ASN A 19 6.07 1.90 -5.23
C ASN A 19 5.25 2.10 -3.95
N LEU A 20 5.79 2.76 -2.93
CA LEU A 20 5.09 3.05 -1.69
C LEU A 20 3.89 3.99 -1.92
N GLU A 21 4.07 5.07 -2.70
CA GLU A 21 3.01 6.00 -3.08
C GLU A 21 1.89 5.25 -3.82
N ASN A 22 2.23 4.44 -4.83
CA ASN A 22 1.25 3.63 -5.56
C ASN A 22 0.50 2.68 -4.62
N TYR A 23 1.19 2.04 -3.67
CA TYR A 23 0.56 1.13 -2.72
C TYR A 23 -0.39 1.87 -1.76
N VAL A 24 0.00 3.03 -1.23
CA VAL A 24 -0.85 3.90 -0.38
C VAL A 24 -2.11 4.30 -1.15
N HIS A 25 -1.98 4.76 -2.39
CA HIS A 25 -3.12 5.13 -3.24
C HIS A 25 -4.03 3.94 -3.53
N PHE A 26 -3.45 2.79 -3.86
CA PHE A 26 -4.16 1.55 -4.11
C PHE A 26 -4.99 1.11 -2.88
N MET A 27 -4.37 1.09 -1.70
CA MET A 27 -5.05 0.71 -0.46
C MET A 27 -6.16 1.71 -0.08
N SER A 28 -5.97 3.00 -0.36
CA SER A 28 -6.99 4.02 -0.17
C SER A 28 -8.20 3.79 -1.11
N GLY A 29 -7.94 3.46 -2.37
CA GLY A 29 -8.98 3.07 -3.34
C GLY A 29 -9.76 1.82 -2.89
N LEU A 30 -9.07 0.83 -2.33
CA LEU A 30 -9.70 -0.35 -1.74
C LEU A 30 -10.57 0.01 -0.53
N LEU A 31 -10.12 0.91 0.34
CA LEU A 31 -10.92 1.39 1.47
C LEU A 31 -12.19 2.11 0.99
N ALA A 32 -12.09 2.89 -0.09
CA ALA A 32 -13.22 3.62 -0.66
C ALA A 32 -14.25 2.70 -1.34
N GLY A 33 -13.81 1.78 -2.20
CA GLY A 33 -14.71 0.88 -2.94
C GLY A 33 -15.19 -0.31 -2.11
N CYS A 34 -14.35 -0.79 -1.20
CA CYS A 34 -14.48 -2.09 -0.58
C CYS A 34 -14.50 -2.03 0.96
N GLY A 35 -14.32 -0.85 1.55
CA GLY A 35 -14.35 -0.64 3.00
C GLY A 35 -15.70 -0.89 3.67
N LYS A 36 -16.80 -1.07 2.90
CA LYS A 36 -18.09 -1.55 3.43
C LYS A 36 -18.08 -3.06 3.74
N LYS A 37 -17.23 -3.84 3.06
CA LYS A 37 -17.03 -5.28 3.30
C LYS A 37 -16.03 -5.57 4.42
N LEU A 38 -15.36 -4.53 4.92
CA LEU A 38 -14.42 -4.59 6.02
C LEU A 38 -15.10 -4.26 7.34
N ASP A 39 -14.69 -4.97 8.38
CA ASP A 39 -15.04 -4.61 9.75
C ASP A 39 -14.53 -3.20 10.09
N LEU A 40 -15.27 -2.48 10.94
CA LEU A 40 -14.89 -1.12 11.37
C LEU A 40 -13.47 -1.07 11.93
N SER A 41 -13.04 -2.09 12.68
CA SER A 41 -11.68 -2.17 13.22
C SER A 41 -10.63 -2.23 12.11
N ASN A 42 -10.85 -3.08 11.10
CA ASN A 42 -9.93 -3.21 9.96
C ASN A 42 -9.92 -1.95 9.10
N LYS A 43 -11.10 -1.35 8.88
CA LYS A 43 -11.25 -0.10 8.14
C LYS A 43 -10.44 1.03 8.80
N TRP A 44 -10.54 1.17 10.11
CA TRP A 44 -9.78 2.15 10.89
C TRP A 44 -8.27 1.87 10.86
N LYS A 45 -7.85 0.62 11.08
CA LYS A 45 -6.44 0.22 11.01
C LYS A 45 -5.82 0.54 9.64
N LEU A 46 -6.55 0.24 8.57
CA LEU A 46 -6.09 0.48 7.21
C LEU A 46 -5.98 1.99 6.93
N ALA A 47 -7.02 2.76 7.28
CA ALA A 47 -7.02 4.22 7.14
C ALA A 47 -5.85 4.88 7.90
N ASP A 48 -5.65 4.49 9.17
CA ASP A 48 -4.57 4.98 10.02
C ASP A 48 -3.19 4.63 9.44
N ALA A 49 -3.01 3.40 8.95
CA ALA A 49 -1.74 2.97 8.34
C ALA A 49 -1.43 3.71 7.03
N ILE A 50 -2.43 3.91 6.18
CA ILE A 50 -2.32 4.70 4.93
C ILE A 50 -1.95 6.14 5.27
N GLU A 51 -2.66 6.79 6.20
CA GLU A 51 -2.42 8.18 6.59
C GLU A 51 -1.01 8.35 7.20
N LYS A 52 -0.62 7.47 8.12
CA LYS A 52 0.73 7.47 8.70
C LYS A 52 1.81 7.32 7.65
N THR A 53 1.58 6.46 6.66
CA THR A 53 2.54 6.22 5.57
C THR A 53 2.60 7.40 4.61
N SER A 54 1.45 7.98 4.26
CA SER A 54 1.37 9.20 3.44
C SER A 54 2.11 10.37 4.08
N ARG A 55 1.86 10.62 5.36
CA ARG A 55 2.56 11.68 6.10
C ARG A 55 4.06 11.40 6.22
N TRP A 56 4.43 10.13 6.44
CA TRP A 56 5.83 9.73 6.47
C TRP A 56 6.50 9.97 5.11
N LEU A 57 5.84 9.64 4.00
CA LEU A 57 6.30 9.91 2.64
C LEU A 57 6.50 11.42 2.39
N GLU A 58 5.56 12.26 2.83
CA GLU A 58 5.68 13.72 2.72
C GLU A 58 6.86 14.25 3.53
N TRP A 59 7.07 13.75 4.75
CA TRP A 59 8.20 14.15 5.59
C TRP A 59 9.55 13.61 5.10
N ASN A 60 9.56 12.43 4.48
CA ASN A 60 10.75 11.77 3.95
C ASN A 60 10.85 11.92 2.43
N TYR A 61 10.20 12.93 1.84
CA TYR A 61 10.08 13.09 0.39
C TYR A 61 11.45 13.22 -0.32
N LEU A 62 12.44 13.82 0.37
CA LEU A 62 13.81 14.05 -0.11
C LEU A 62 14.80 12.95 0.31
N LEU A 63 14.33 11.89 0.96
CA LEU A 63 15.18 10.80 1.42
C LEU A 63 15.74 10.04 0.21
N ALA A 64 17.05 9.85 0.18
CA ALA A 64 17.74 9.10 -0.87
C ALA A 64 18.00 7.63 -0.48
N GLU A 65 17.46 7.17 0.66
CA GLU A 65 17.66 5.82 1.18
C GLU A 65 16.48 4.92 0.80
N ALA A 66 16.67 4.07 -0.22
CA ALA A 66 15.66 3.12 -0.68
C ALA A 66 15.17 2.17 0.42
N THR A 67 16.09 1.67 1.24
CA THR A 67 15.79 0.73 2.33
C THR A 67 14.75 1.28 3.29
N LYS A 68 14.76 2.59 3.58
CA LYS A 68 13.77 3.19 4.48
C LYS A 68 12.36 3.20 3.88
N PHE A 69 12.24 3.42 2.57
CA PHE A 69 10.96 3.30 1.87
C PHE A 69 10.49 1.84 1.83
N GLU A 70 11.39 0.89 1.59
CA GLU A 70 11.07 -0.54 1.57
C GLU A 70 10.62 -1.05 2.95
N GLU A 71 11.31 -0.66 4.03
CA GLU A 71 10.90 -0.96 5.41
C GLU A 71 9.49 -0.43 5.69
N LYS A 72 9.20 0.80 5.27
CA LYS A 72 7.88 1.41 5.46
C LYS A 72 6.80 0.71 4.63
N MET A 73 7.13 0.28 3.41
CA MET A 73 6.24 -0.51 2.55
C MET A 73 5.90 -1.86 3.18
N GLN A 74 6.90 -2.56 3.74
CA GLN A 74 6.72 -3.82 4.46
C GLN A 74 5.83 -3.64 5.71
N GLU A 75 5.99 -2.55 6.46
CA GLU A 75 5.12 -2.24 7.60
C GLU A 75 3.65 -2.07 7.17
N LEU A 76 3.42 -1.32 6.08
CA LEU A 76 2.07 -1.14 5.54
C LEU A 76 1.51 -2.47 5.00
N LYS A 77 2.30 -3.27 4.25
CA LYS A 77 1.92 -4.61 3.76
C LYS A 77 1.49 -5.53 4.90
N ASN A 78 2.26 -5.62 5.99
CA ASN A 78 1.92 -6.47 7.14
C ASN A 78 0.56 -6.14 7.77
N ILE A 79 0.12 -4.88 7.69
CA ILE A 79 -1.20 -4.45 8.16
C ILE A 79 -2.27 -4.78 7.10
N CYS A 80 -1.96 -4.53 5.83
CA CYS A 80 -2.87 -4.69 4.70
C CYS A 80 -3.13 -6.16 4.34
N GLU A 81 -2.11 -7.02 4.30
CA GLU A 81 -2.19 -8.43 3.93
C GLU A 81 -3.29 -9.22 4.69
N PRO A 82 -3.36 -9.19 6.03
CA PRO A 82 -4.42 -9.90 6.75
C PRO A 82 -5.81 -9.29 6.52
N ILE A 83 -5.89 -7.98 6.26
CA ILE A 83 -7.16 -7.27 5.98
C ILE A 83 -7.69 -7.70 4.61
N VAL A 84 -6.81 -7.68 3.61
CA VAL A 84 -7.06 -8.08 2.22
C VAL A 84 -7.40 -9.56 2.11
N ALA A 85 -6.64 -10.43 2.78
CA ALA A 85 -6.91 -11.87 2.78
C ALA A 85 -8.32 -12.17 3.29
N ARG A 86 -8.75 -11.51 4.38
CA ARG A 86 -10.12 -11.62 4.89
C ARG A 86 -11.18 -11.08 3.93
N MET A 87 -10.87 -10.09 3.10
CA MET A 87 -11.80 -9.59 2.09
C MET A 87 -12.05 -10.59 0.98
N TYR A 88 -11.01 -11.30 0.52
CA TYR A 88 -11.14 -12.32 -0.52
C TYR A 88 -11.67 -13.66 0.00
N GLN A 89 -11.38 -14.00 1.26
CA GLN A 89 -11.91 -15.22 1.88
C GLN A 89 -13.40 -15.15 2.21
N GLN A 90 -14.01 -13.97 2.27
CA GLN A 90 -15.46 -13.88 2.32
C GLN A 90 -16.00 -14.45 1.00
N PRO A 91 -16.71 -15.61 1.02
CA PRO A 91 -17.27 -16.17 -0.20
C PRO A 91 -18.15 -15.11 -0.84
N ASN A 92 -17.91 -14.83 -2.12
CA ASN A 92 -18.82 -14.03 -2.93
C ASN A 92 -20.09 -14.87 -3.10
N ASP A 93 -20.96 -14.82 -2.10
CA ASP A 93 -22.34 -15.31 -2.18
C ASP A 93 -23.15 -14.26 -2.96
N ASP A 94 -22.85 -14.14 -4.26
CA ASP A 94 -23.73 -13.46 -5.21
C ASP A 94 -23.36 -13.94 -6.61
N GLY A 95 -24.13 -14.91 -7.09
CA GLY A 95 -24.12 -15.31 -8.48
C GLY A 95 -24.70 -14.18 -9.32
N GLY A 96 -23.93 -13.68 -10.27
CA GLY A 96 -24.41 -12.77 -11.30
C GLY A 96 -24.16 -11.29 -11.00
N GLU A 97 -23.46 -10.64 -11.93
CA GLU A 97 -23.44 -9.20 -12.14
C GLU A 97 -22.59 -8.34 -11.17
N ALA A 98 -21.48 -7.85 -11.73
CA ALA A 98 -20.74 -6.65 -11.28
C ALA A 98 -19.99 -6.70 -9.93
N ILE A 99 -19.06 -7.65 -9.77
CA ILE A 99 -17.91 -7.48 -8.84
C ILE A 99 -16.87 -6.43 -9.30
N GLY A 100 -17.18 -5.60 -10.30
CA GLY A 100 -16.26 -4.69 -10.98
C GLY A 100 -15.80 -3.46 -10.18
N SER A 101 -16.05 -3.37 -8.87
CA SER A 101 -15.76 -2.15 -8.09
C SER A 101 -14.65 -2.29 -7.05
N CYS A 102 -14.26 -3.53 -6.67
CA CYS A 102 -13.10 -3.74 -5.81
C CYS A 102 -11.90 -4.14 -6.68
N PRO A 103 -10.81 -3.37 -6.70
CA PRO A 103 -9.67 -3.66 -7.56
C PRO A 103 -9.09 -5.04 -7.21
N LYS A 104 -8.69 -5.81 -8.23
CA LYS A 104 -7.85 -6.99 -8.03
C LYS A 104 -6.56 -6.54 -7.37
N ILE A 105 -6.25 -7.11 -6.23
CA ILE A 105 -5.02 -6.84 -5.49
C ILE A 105 -3.98 -7.74 -6.12
N GLU A 106 -3.35 -7.23 -7.17
CA GLU A 106 -1.99 -7.64 -7.46
C GLU A 106 -1.17 -7.16 -6.27
N ILE A 107 -0.85 -8.09 -5.37
CA ILE A 107 0.21 -7.89 -4.41
C ILE A 107 1.44 -7.62 -5.28
N ILE A 108 1.82 -6.34 -5.39
CA ILE A 108 3.04 -5.95 -6.10
C ILE A 108 4.17 -6.60 -5.29
N GLU A 109 4.63 -7.76 -5.74
CA GLU A 109 5.84 -8.42 -5.25
C GLU A 109 7.07 -7.59 -5.60
#